data_AF-A0A1F6DEU1-F1
#
_entry.id   AF-A0A1F6DEU1-F1
#
_cell.length_a   1.000
_cell.length_b   1.000
_cell.length_c   1.000
_cell.angle_alpha   90.00
_cell.angle_beta   90.00
_cell.angle_gamma   90.00
#
_symmetry.space_group_name_H-M   'P 1'
#
loop_
_entity.id
_entity.type
_entity.pdbx_description
1 polymer ?
#
loop_
_entity_poly.entity_id
_entity_poly.type
_entity_poly.pdbx_seq_one_letter_code
_entity_poly.pdbx_strand_id
1 'polypeptide(L)'
;MLSAFLNILLDFATLLVVLAVFLGVGMKWGIESLRLVLLSLYLAVLVWLMFPHHELATSILGDSSLARFALFALFETFTFWIASYILHRSYEKPFEFFGKKIIYASAGAVQVIIIAVHVISFTTFPLLSSGILDTLFGNPDTAFYWFIAPLILVAVF
;
A
#
# COMPACT_ATOMS: atom_id res chain seq x y z
N MET A 1 -4.70 19.67 -23.35
CA MET A 1 -3.23 19.54 -23.19
C MET A 1 -2.77 19.97 -21.80
N LEU A 2 -3.12 21.17 -21.33
CA LEU A 2 -2.77 21.61 -19.97
C LEU A 2 -3.31 20.68 -18.86
N SER A 3 -4.58 20.25 -18.95
CA SER A 3 -5.18 19.32 -17.99
C SER A 3 -4.46 17.97 -17.92
N ALA A 4 -4.13 17.39 -19.06
CA ALA A 4 -3.39 16.12 -19.12
C ALA A 4 -1.99 16.24 -18.50
N PHE A 5 -1.28 17.35 -18.77
CA PHE A 5 0.03 17.60 -18.16
C PHE A 5 -0.07 17.76 -16.64
N LEU A 6 -1.08 18.48 -16.14
CA LEU A 6 -1.32 18.64 -14.70
C LEU A 6 -1.63 17.32 -14.02
N ASN A 7 -2.42 16.45 -14.65
CA ASN A 7 -2.73 15.11 -14.11
C ASN A 7 -1.49 14.23 -14.03
N ILE A 8 -0.61 14.25 -15.05
CA ILE A 8 0.66 13.50 -15.01
C ILE A 8 1.56 14.01 -13.88
N LEU A 9 1.67 15.33 -13.72
CA LEU A 9 2.48 15.92 -12.66
C LEU A 9 1.96 15.52 -11.28
N LEU A 10 0.65 15.45 -11.12
CA LEU A 10 -0.03 15.07 -9.89
C LEU A 10 0.12 13.58 -9.58
N ASP A 11 0.01 12.71 -10.57
CA ASP A 11 0.29 11.27 -10.46
C ASP A 11 1.74 11.04 -10.01
N PHE A 12 2.68 11.74 -10.64
CA PHE A 12 4.11 11.65 -10.31
C PHE A 12 4.41 12.19 -8.91
N ALA A 13 3.84 13.33 -8.53
CA ALA A 13 3.98 13.88 -7.19
C ALA A 13 3.42 12.93 -6.14
N THR A 14 2.27 12.30 -6.41
CA THR A 14 1.65 11.31 -5.53
C THR A 14 2.55 10.10 -5.32
N LEU A 15 3.08 9.54 -6.41
CA LEU A 15 4.05 8.44 -6.35
C LEU A 15 5.28 8.83 -5.52
N LEU A 16 5.83 10.02 -5.73
CA LEU A 16 6.99 10.50 -4.98
C LEU A 16 6.71 10.67 -3.49
N VAL A 17 5.53 11.20 -3.12
CA VAL A 17 5.14 11.36 -1.72
C VAL A 17 5.02 9.99 -1.04
N VAL A 18 4.32 9.04 -1.66
CA VAL A 18 4.17 7.69 -1.08
C VAL A 18 5.53 6.99 -1.01
N LEU A 19 6.34 7.08 -2.07
CA LEU A 19 7.70 6.54 -2.09
C LEU A 19 8.55 7.14 -0.97
N ALA A 20 8.49 8.45 -0.75
CA ALA A 20 9.25 9.14 0.29
C ALA A 20 8.84 8.70 1.70
N VAL A 21 7.54 8.44 1.94
CA VAL A 21 7.05 7.89 3.21
C VAL A 21 7.69 6.53 3.48
N PHE A 22 7.61 5.60 2.52
CA PHE A 22 8.22 4.29 2.69
C PHE A 22 9.74 4.35 2.77
N LEU A 23 10.40 5.16 1.95
CA LEU A 23 11.85 5.32 2.01
C LEU A 23 12.27 5.85 3.40
N GLY A 24 11.53 6.82 3.94
CA GLY A 24 11.73 7.33 5.30
C GLY A 24 11.59 6.24 6.36
N VAL A 25 10.60 5.34 6.21
CA VAL A 25 10.45 4.16 7.07
C VAL A 25 11.69 3.26 6.99
N GLY A 26 12.14 2.92 5.78
CA GLY A 26 13.31 2.07 5.57
C GLY A 26 14.61 2.70 6.06
N MET A 27 14.77 4.01 5.93
CA MET A 27 15.94 4.73 6.43
C MET A 27 15.98 4.80 7.96
N LYS A 28 14.82 4.97 8.60
CA LYS A 28 14.74 5.11 10.07
C LYS A 28 14.78 3.77 10.80
N TRP A 29 14.11 2.75 10.27
CA TRP A 29 13.90 1.48 10.96
C TRP A 29 14.42 0.25 10.21
N GLY A 30 15.17 0.44 9.12
CA GLY A 30 15.82 -0.63 8.37
C GLY A 30 14.91 -1.34 7.37
N ILE A 31 15.51 -2.23 6.56
CA ILE A 31 14.84 -2.96 5.49
C ILE A 31 13.78 -3.95 6.01
N GLU A 32 14.02 -4.55 7.18
CA GLU A 32 13.09 -5.49 7.80
C GLU A 32 11.76 -4.81 8.18
N SER A 33 11.79 -3.52 8.50
CA SER A 33 10.57 -2.76 8.75
C SER A 33 9.73 -2.59 7.48
N LEU A 34 10.37 -2.45 6.31
CA LEU A 34 9.66 -2.43 5.04
C LEU A 34 9.06 -3.80 4.72
N ARG A 35 9.82 -4.88 4.88
CA ARG A 35 9.32 -6.24 4.66
C ARG A 35 8.11 -6.56 5.54
N LEU A 36 8.18 -6.13 6.80
CA LEU A 36 7.09 -6.28 7.76
C LEU A 36 5.84 -5.52 7.31
N VAL A 37 5.96 -4.25 6.90
CA VAL A 37 4.82 -3.46 6.40
C VAL A 37 4.23 -4.06 5.11
N LEU A 38 5.05 -4.53 4.17
CA LEU A 38 4.55 -5.15 2.95
C LEU A 38 3.77 -6.45 3.23
N LEU A 39 4.29 -7.27 4.14
CA LEU A 39 3.63 -8.50 4.54
C LEU A 39 2.32 -8.21 5.28
N SER A 40 2.31 -7.23 6.20
CA SER A 40 1.10 -6.87 6.94
C SER A 40 0.01 -6.32 6.05
N LEU A 41 0.35 -5.42 5.12
CA LEU A 41 -0.58 -4.86 4.13
C LEU A 41 -1.18 -5.96 3.26
N TYR A 42 -0.36 -6.93 2.83
CA TYR A 42 -0.84 -8.08 2.08
C TYR A 42 -1.84 -8.91 2.89
N LEU A 43 -1.49 -9.27 4.12
CA LEU A 43 -2.36 -10.02 5.02
C LEU A 43 -3.65 -9.23 5.33
N ALA A 44 -3.59 -7.91 5.48
CA ALA A 44 -4.76 -7.07 5.73
C ALA A 44 -5.74 -7.11 4.57
N VAL A 45 -5.24 -7.12 3.33
CA VAL A 45 -6.07 -7.31 2.14
C VAL A 45 -6.67 -8.72 2.09
N LEU A 46 -5.94 -9.76 2.47
CA LEU A 46 -6.51 -11.11 2.56
C LEU A 46 -7.62 -11.20 3.62
N VAL A 47 -7.38 -10.62 4.80
CA VAL A 47 -8.40 -10.53 5.86
C VAL A 47 -9.61 -9.76 5.34
N TRP A 48 -9.39 -8.63 4.66
CA TRP A 48 -10.46 -7.88 4.00
C TRP A 48 -11.23 -8.79 3.05
N LEU A 49 -10.61 -9.39 2.04
CA LEU A 49 -11.30 -10.21 1.04
C LEU A 49 -12.08 -11.40 1.64
N MET A 50 -11.57 -11.99 2.71
CA MET A 50 -12.21 -13.13 3.38
C MET A 50 -13.19 -12.74 4.49
N PHE A 51 -13.30 -11.44 4.84
CA PHE A 51 -14.14 -11.01 5.94
C PHE A 51 -15.62 -11.18 5.58
N PRO A 52 -16.35 -12.10 6.24
CA PRO A 52 -17.69 -12.48 5.80
C PRO A 52 -18.77 -11.44 6.12
N HIS A 53 -18.47 -10.43 6.94
CA HIS A 53 -19.44 -9.49 7.49
C HIS A 53 -19.20 -8.05 6.99
N HIS A 54 -18.70 -7.88 5.76
CA HIS A 54 -18.49 -6.56 5.18
C HIS A 54 -19.74 -5.70 5.20
N GLU A 55 -20.88 -6.27 4.81
CA GLU A 55 -22.17 -5.57 4.79
C GLU A 55 -22.61 -5.13 6.19
N LEU A 56 -22.27 -5.91 7.21
CA LEU A 56 -22.61 -5.61 8.60
C LEU A 56 -21.68 -4.49 9.13
N ALA A 57 -20.39 -4.56 8.82
CA ALA A 57 -19.42 -3.52 9.18
C ALA A 57 -19.71 -2.19 8.46
N THR A 58 -20.06 -2.21 7.18
CA THR A 58 -20.48 -1.00 6.43
C THR A 58 -21.84 -0.48 6.88
N SER A 59 -22.76 -1.32 7.34
CA SER A 59 -24.02 -0.84 7.94
C SER A 59 -23.84 -0.11 9.27
N ILE A 60 -22.81 -0.49 10.06
CA ILE A 60 -22.52 0.11 11.37
C ILE A 60 -21.67 1.37 11.21
N LEU A 61 -20.66 1.33 10.33
CA LEU A 61 -19.67 2.41 10.15
C LEU A 61 -20.06 3.39 9.04
N GLY A 62 -21.04 3.04 8.21
CA GLY A 62 -21.40 3.74 6.98
C GLY A 62 -20.52 3.34 5.80
N ASP A 63 -21.03 3.47 4.57
CA ASP A 63 -20.28 3.12 3.34
C ASP A 63 -19.40 4.28 2.81
N SER A 64 -18.74 4.99 3.73
CA SER A 64 -17.83 6.08 3.38
C SER A 64 -16.39 5.57 3.23
N SER A 65 -15.58 6.25 2.40
CA SER A 65 -14.14 5.95 2.28
C SER A 65 -13.41 6.03 3.63
N LEU A 66 -13.84 6.94 4.52
CA LEU A 66 -13.31 7.06 5.88
C LEU A 66 -13.61 5.81 6.73
N ALA A 67 -14.83 5.28 6.64
CA ALA A 67 -15.23 4.07 7.35
C ALA A 67 -14.47 2.83 6.85
N ARG A 68 -14.34 2.69 5.53
CA ARG A 68 -13.53 1.63 4.91
C ARG A 68 -12.06 1.74 5.32
N PHE A 69 -11.51 2.96 5.35
CA PHE A 69 -10.15 3.21 5.85
C PHE A 69 -10.00 2.80 7.31
N ALA A 70 -10.94 3.18 8.18
CA ALA A 70 -10.90 2.84 9.61
C ALA A 70 -10.95 1.32 9.83
N LEU A 71 -11.82 0.61 9.11
CA LEU A 71 -11.91 -0.85 9.17
C LEU A 71 -10.64 -1.51 8.63
N PHE A 72 -10.12 -1.05 7.50
CA PHE A 72 -8.86 -1.56 6.95
C PHE A 72 -7.68 -1.31 7.88
N ALA A 73 -7.61 -0.14 8.53
CA ALA A 73 -6.58 0.18 9.51
C ALA A 73 -6.63 -0.74 10.73
N LEU A 74 -7.83 -1.20 11.13
CA LEU A 74 -7.98 -2.21 12.18
C LEU A 74 -7.38 -3.56 11.74
N PHE A 75 -7.70 -4.01 10.53
CA PHE A 75 -7.11 -5.23 9.98
C PHE A 75 -5.59 -5.10 9.86
N GLU A 76 -5.11 -3.97 9.33
CA GLU A 76 -3.67 -3.70 9.20
C GLU A 76 -2.96 -3.69 10.54
N THR A 77 -3.56 -3.12 11.58
CA THR A 77 -2.97 -3.14 12.92
C THR A 77 -2.83 -4.58 13.44
N PHE A 78 -3.85 -5.40 13.23
CA PHE A 78 -3.84 -6.80 13.65
C PHE A 78 -2.84 -7.63 12.85
N THR A 79 -2.80 -7.48 11.53
CA THR A 79 -1.88 -8.22 10.67
C THR A 79 -0.44 -7.73 10.80
N PHE A 80 -0.21 -6.45 11.10
CA PHE A 80 1.10 -5.90 11.46
C PHE A 80 1.63 -6.55 12.72
N TRP A 81 0.78 -6.71 13.75
CA TRP A 81 1.16 -7.42 14.96
C TRP A 81 1.54 -8.88 14.66
N ILE A 82 0.75 -9.60 13.85
CA ILE A 82 1.08 -10.96 13.40
C ILE A 82 2.39 -10.99 12.61
N ALA A 83 2.57 -10.11 11.63
CA ALA A 83 3.76 -10.04 10.80
C ALA A 83 5.00 -9.73 11.64
N SER A 84 4.87 -8.93 12.70
CA SER A 84 5.95 -8.63 13.64
C SER A 84 6.38 -9.82 14.49
N TYR A 85 5.50 -10.80 14.70
CA TYR A 85 5.83 -12.05 15.36
C TYR A 85 6.56 -13.03 14.43
N ILE A 86 6.22 -13.01 13.13
CA ILE A 86 6.81 -13.88 12.10
C ILE A 86 8.20 -13.36 11.68
N LEU A 87 8.34 -12.06 11.43
CA LEU A 87 9.57 -11.43 10.97
C LEU A 87 10.34 -10.81 12.13
N HIS A 88 11.56 -11.28 12.36
CA HIS A 88 12.45 -10.72 13.37
C HIS A 88 13.12 -9.45 12.83
N ARG A 89 13.06 -8.37 13.60
CA ARG A 89 13.73 -7.12 13.23
C ARG A 89 15.22 -7.20 13.51
N SER A 90 16.02 -6.92 12.48
CA SER A 90 17.43 -6.59 12.64
C SER A 90 17.59 -5.07 12.67
N TYR A 91 18.46 -4.57 13.56
CA TYR A 91 18.84 -3.16 13.56
C TYR A 91 19.85 -2.91 12.44
N GLU A 92 19.50 -2.00 11.53
CA GLU A 92 20.30 -1.67 10.35
C GLU A 92 20.65 -0.18 10.33
N LYS A 93 21.82 0.20 9.77
CA LYS A 93 22.17 1.61 9.61
C LYS A 93 21.32 2.28 8.51
N PRO A 94 21.09 3.61 8.57
CA PRO A 94 20.17 4.28 7.64
C PRO A 94 20.51 4.12 6.15
N PHE A 95 21.78 4.18 5.78
CA PHE A 95 22.24 4.11 4.38
C PHE A 95 22.74 2.74 3.94
N GLU A 96 22.71 1.76 4.84
CA GLU A 96 22.99 0.38 4.48
C GLU A 96 21.88 -0.12 3.53
N PHE A 97 22.23 -0.97 2.55
CA PHE A 97 21.32 -1.49 1.53
C PHE A 97 20.38 -0.45 0.87
N PHE A 98 20.82 0.81 0.69
CA PHE A 98 19.96 1.89 0.18
C PHE A 98 19.24 1.55 -1.14
N GLY A 99 19.94 0.89 -2.07
CA GLY A 99 19.33 0.42 -3.32
C GLY A 99 18.18 -0.56 -3.10
N LYS A 100 18.32 -1.50 -2.15
CA LYS A 100 17.23 -2.41 -1.80
C LYS A 100 16.08 -1.68 -1.10
N LYS A 101 16.37 -0.69 -0.27
CA LYS A 101 15.34 0.16 0.38
C LYS A 101 14.50 0.91 -0.66
N ILE A 102 15.09 1.39 -1.76
CA ILE A 102 14.32 1.98 -2.88
C ILE A 102 13.38 0.94 -3.50
N ILE A 103 13.86 -0.28 -3.76
CA ILE A 103 13.04 -1.35 -4.36
C ILE A 103 11.84 -1.67 -3.45
N TYR A 104 12.08 -1.88 -2.16
CA TYR A 104 11.03 -2.16 -1.18
C TYR A 104 10.08 -0.97 -0.98
N ALA A 105 10.59 0.27 -1.01
CA ALA A 105 9.74 1.45 -0.90
C ALA A 105 8.83 1.61 -2.13
N SER A 106 9.34 1.36 -3.34
CA SER A 106 8.54 1.34 -4.57
C SER A 106 7.46 0.25 -4.51
N ALA A 107 7.81 -0.93 -4.01
CA ALA A 107 6.85 -2.02 -3.81
C ALA A 107 5.72 -1.62 -2.85
N GLY A 108 6.05 -0.96 -1.74
CA GLY A 108 5.07 -0.45 -0.77
C GLY A 108 4.19 0.63 -1.35
N ALA A 109 4.75 1.53 -2.17
CA ALA A 109 3.99 2.56 -2.85
C ALA A 109 2.94 1.97 -3.79
N VAL A 110 3.30 0.97 -4.60
CA VAL A 110 2.37 0.25 -5.48
C VAL A 110 1.26 -0.41 -4.67
N GLN A 111 1.61 -1.13 -3.60
CA GLN A 111 0.65 -1.82 -2.74
C GLN A 111 -0.37 -0.87 -2.12
N VAL A 112 0.08 0.25 -1.55
CA VAL A 112 -0.80 1.24 -0.90
C VAL A 112 -1.72 1.92 -1.91
N ILE A 113 -1.23 2.21 -3.12
CA ILE A 113 -2.08 2.79 -4.17
C ILE A 113 -3.20 1.82 -4.55
N ILE A 114 -2.88 0.54 -4.77
CA ILE A 114 -3.88 -0.49 -5.09
C ILE A 114 -4.92 -0.62 -3.97
N ILE A 115 -4.47 -0.63 -2.71
CA ILE A 115 -5.36 -0.66 -1.53
C ILE A 115 -6.26 0.58 -1.50
N ALA A 116 -5.71 1.77 -1.74
CA ALA A 116 -6.48 3.01 -1.74
C ALA A 116 -7.59 3.01 -2.81
N VAL A 117 -7.30 2.44 -3.99
CA VAL A 117 -8.25 2.35 -5.11
C VAL A 117 -9.31 1.26 -4.89
N HIS A 118 -8.89 0.03 -4.60
CA HIS A 118 -9.78 -1.14 -4.65
C HIS A 118 -10.40 -1.53 -3.32
N VAL A 119 -9.73 -1.21 -2.21
CA VAL A 119 -10.18 -1.62 -0.87
C VAL A 119 -10.89 -0.45 -0.19
N ILE A 120 -10.21 0.69 -0.12
CA ILE A 120 -10.71 1.88 0.59
C ILE A 120 -11.66 2.69 -0.30
N SER A 121 -11.50 2.59 -1.62
CA SER A 121 -12.26 3.34 -2.63
C SER A 121 -12.17 4.85 -2.44
N PHE A 122 -10.95 5.36 -2.25
CA PHE A 122 -10.70 6.80 -2.28
C PHE A 122 -10.90 7.34 -3.70
N THR A 123 -12.11 7.83 -3.98
CA THR A 123 -12.45 8.49 -5.26
C THR A 123 -12.10 9.98 -5.28
N THR A 124 -11.81 10.57 -4.11
CA THR A 124 -11.51 12.00 -3.94
C THR A 124 -10.03 12.30 -3.79
N PHE A 125 -9.19 11.27 -3.60
CA PHE A 125 -7.75 11.44 -3.64
C PHE A 125 -7.34 11.54 -5.12
N PRO A 126 -6.35 12.36 -5.49
CA PRO A 126 -5.99 12.62 -6.89
C PRO A 126 -5.56 11.41 -7.74
N LEU A 127 -5.61 10.20 -7.21
CA LEU A 127 -5.15 8.95 -7.80
C LEU A 127 -5.94 8.47 -9.03
N LEU A 128 -7.14 9.00 -9.31
CA LEU A 128 -8.04 8.42 -10.32
C LEU A 128 -8.72 9.48 -11.22
N SER A 129 -8.19 10.69 -11.34
CA SER A 129 -8.70 11.63 -12.36
C SER A 129 -8.06 11.32 -13.71
N SER A 130 -8.48 10.22 -14.34
CA SER A 130 -8.13 9.82 -15.72
C SER A 130 -6.63 9.89 -16.06
N GLY A 131 -5.78 9.51 -15.10
CA GLY A 131 -4.32 9.59 -15.19
C GLY A 131 -3.66 8.27 -15.59
N ILE A 132 -2.33 8.23 -15.57
CA ILE A 132 -1.55 7.01 -15.85
C ILE A 132 -1.76 5.98 -14.74
N LEU A 133 -1.90 6.43 -13.50
CA LEU A 133 -2.14 5.53 -12.37
C LEU A 133 -3.47 4.77 -12.50
N ASP A 134 -4.51 5.43 -12.99
CA ASP A 134 -5.80 4.79 -13.29
C ASP A 134 -5.65 3.74 -14.40
N THR A 135 -4.87 4.01 -15.46
CA THR A 135 -4.62 3.01 -16.50
C THR A 135 -3.86 1.77 -16.02
N LEU A 136 -2.97 1.93 -15.03
CA LEU A 136 -2.14 0.83 -14.51
C LEU A 136 -2.85 0.04 -13.41
N PHE A 137 -3.54 0.74 -12.51
CA PHE A 137 -4.08 0.20 -11.26
C PHE A 137 -5.60 0.28 -11.18
N GLY A 138 -6.30 0.95 -12.09
CA GLY A 138 -7.77 1.03 -12.09
C GLY A 138 -8.43 -0.27 -12.52
N ASN A 139 -7.78 -1.08 -13.37
CA ASN A 139 -8.26 -2.41 -13.73
C ASN A 139 -7.94 -3.42 -12.60
N PRO A 140 -8.94 -4.13 -12.05
CA PRO A 140 -8.73 -5.09 -10.96
C PRO A 140 -7.77 -6.25 -11.30
N ASP A 141 -7.82 -6.76 -12.53
CA ASP A 141 -6.99 -7.91 -12.95
C ASP A 141 -5.51 -7.51 -12.99
N THR A 142 -5.19 -6.34 -13.56
CA THR A 142 -3.81 -5.84 -13.61
C THR A 142 -3.33 -5.44 -12.22
N ALA A 143 -4.19 -4.78 -11.43
CA ALA A 143 -3.88 -4.40 -10.06
C ALA A 143 -3.51 -5.60 -9.19
N PHE A 144 -4.19 -6.74 -9.36
CA PHE A 144 -3.88 -7.95 -8.61
C PHE A 144 -2.45 -8.47 -8.86
N TYR A 145 -1.98 -8.50 -10.11
CA TYR A 145 -0.60 -8.90 -10.42
C TYR A 145 0.44 -7.95 -9.81
N TRP A 146 0.16 -6.64 -9.87
CA TRP A 146 0.99 -5.62 -9.23
C TRP A 146 0.98 -5.71 -7.71
N PHE A 147 -0.12 -6.20 -7.11
CA PHE A 147 -0.24 -6.42 -5.67
C PHE A 147 0.59 -7.62 -5.17
N ILE A 148 0.75 -8.65 -6.01
CA ILE A 148 1.56 -9.83 -5.69
C ILE A 148 3.06 -9.54 -5.80
N ALA A 149 3.48 -8.66 -6.72
CA ALA A 149 4.89 -8.39 -6.98
C ALA A 149 5.70 -8.01 -5.71
N PRO A 150 5.21 -7.16 -4.79
CA PRO A 150 5.86 -6.90 -3.49
C PRO A 150 6.07 -8.15 -2.63
N LEU A 151 5.18 -9.14 -2.71
CA LEU A 151 5.29 -10.37 -1.92
C LEU A 151 6.40 -11.29 -2.45
N ILE A 152 6.57 -11.33 -3.78
CA ILE A 152 7.71 -12.01 -4.40
C ILE A 152 9.02 -11.38 -3.92
N LEU A 153 9.08 -10.05 -3.83
CA LEU A 153 10.27 -9.36 -3.33
C LEU A 153 10.58 -9.76 -1.88
N VAL A 154 9.57 -9.79 -1.00
CA VAL A 154 9.73 -10.20 0.41
C VAL A 154 10.20 -11.66 0.53
N ALA A 155 9.75 -12.55 -0.36
CA ALA A 155 10.08 -13.98 -0.33
C ALA A 155 11.48 -14.29 -0.89
N VAL A 156 11.95 -13.52 -1.89
CA VAL A 156 13.22 -13.76 -2.58
C VAL A 156 14.41 -13.06 -1.91
N PHE A 157 14.17 -11.88 -1.31
CA PHE A 157 15.21 -11.01 -0.78
C PHE A 157 15.14 -10.82 0.74
#